data_AF-A0A1Y1XHE1-F1
#
_entry.id   AF-A0A1Y1XHE1-F1
#
_cell.length_a   1.000
_cell.length_b   1.000
_cell.length_c   1.000
_cell.angle_alpha   90.00
_cell.angle_beta   90.00
_cell.angle_gamma   90.00
#
_symmetry.space_group_name_H-M   'P 1'
#
loop_
_entity.id
_entity.type
_entity.pdbx_description
1 polymer ?
#
loop_
_entity_poly.entity_id
_entity_poly.type
_entity_poly.pdbx_seq_one_letter_code
_entity_poly.pdbx_strand_id
1 'polypeptide(L)'
;MNINSLYIILLISVISRVNSTNISKLLKRNIEFDAEKFYDNLSKECIEENQNSEISNNCIPSITLSNYKEKCASIKSELCQTFYNDPNLTKYYPICSQFPQYKEYFQPSIFNFFKQNYELDCLTDENDNLCPYFLFRITKGDTSGVLENNCKSKKCTESTIKLLKNINIDQFAAYENLSFTSGSFSYESLTLPDTLISIMESDECKSMHSNNNNNNSNNNNNDTSNAKSIKINNNILLIMLILLIFFY
;
A
#
# COMPACT_ATOMS: atom_id res chain seq x y z
N MET A 1 23.60 24.11 -33.02
CA MET A 1 23.00 23.00 -32.24
C MET A 1 22.69 21.89 -33.23
N ASN A 2 23.41 20.77 -33.16
CA ASN A 2 23.35 19.72 -34.18
C ASN A 2 21.99 18.98 -34.09
N ILE A 3 21.35 18.68 -35.22
CA ILE A 3 20.03 18.02 -35.28
C ILE A 3 20.00 16.74 -34.42
N ASN A 4 21.11 16.00 -34.37
CA ASN A 4 21.26 14.80 -33.57
C ASN A 4 21.19 15.05 -32.05
N SER A 5 21.71 16.18 -31.58
CA SER A 5 21.64 16.55 -30.17
C SER A 5 20.22 16.92 -29.73
N LEU A 6 19.42 17.47 -30.65
CA LEU A 6 18.02 17.80 -30.39
C LEU A 6 17.18 16.52 -30.24
N TYR A 7 17.46 15.51 -31.07
CA TYR A 7 16.82 14.20 -31.01
C TYR A 7 17.09 13.46 -29.69
N ILE A 8 18.32 13.50 -29.18
CA ILE A 8 18.68 12.83 -27.91
C ILE A 8 17.97 13.49 -26.73
N ILE A 9 17.90 14.83 -26.69
CA ILE A 9 17.18 15.56 -25.63
C ILE A 9 15.68 15.26 -25.69
N LEU A 10 15.11 15.18 -26.91
CA LEU A 10 13.72 14.81 -27.10
C LEU A 10 13.42 13.39 -26.62
N LEU A 11 14.28 12.41 -26.97
CA LEU A 11 14.15 11.02 -26.53
C LEU A 11 14.21 10.88 -25.00
N ILE A 12 15.15 11.55 -24.34
CA ILE A 12 15.26 11.55 -22.88
C ILE A 12 14.02 12.21 -22.25
N SER A 13 13.51 13.31 -22.82
CA SER A 13 12.33 13.99 -22.32
C SER A 13 11.04 13.16 -22.46
N VAL A 14 10.91 12.37 -23.54
CA VAL A 14 9.78 11.48 -23.77
C VAL A 14 9.83 10.29 -22.80
N ILE A 15 10.99 9.65 -22.63
CA ILE A 15 11.15 8.52 -21.69
C ILE A 15 10.88 8.98 -20.24
N SER A 16 11.34 10.18 -19.86
CA SER A 16 11.13 10.73 -18.51
C SER A 16 9.66 11.06 -18.22
N ARG A 17 8.88 11.48 -19.23
CA ARG A 17 7.44 11.78 -19.08
C ARG A 17 6.56 10.54 -19.07
N VAL A 18 6.98 9.45 -19.73
CA VAL A 18 6.23 8.19 -19.75
C VAL A 18 6.29 7.48 -18.38
N ASN A 19 7.41 7.57 -17.66
CA ASN A 19 7.54 6.96 -16.33
C ASN A 19 6.85 7.75 -15.19
N SER A 20 6.66 9.07 -15.31
CA SER A 20 6.08 9.87 -14.21
C SER A 20 4.56 10.06 -14.27
N THR A 21 3.91 9.78 -15.40
CA THR A 21 2.47 10.10 -15.60
C THR A 21 1.51 8.92 -15.43
N ASN A 22 1.99 7.69 -15.25
CA ASN A 22 1.11 6.52 -15.20
C ASN A 22 0.74 6.03 -13.78
N ILE A 23 1.50 6.32 -12.73
CA ILE A 23 1.17 5.84 -11.37
C ILE A 23 -0.13 6.46 -10.83
N SER A 24 -0.38 7.74 -11.12
CA SER A 24 -1.62 8.41 -10.74
C SER A 24 -2.87 7.84 -11.46
N LYS A 25 -2.72 7.36 -12.70
CA LYS A 25 -3.81 6.72 -13.46
C LYS A 25 -4.04 5.26 -13.03
N LEU A 26 -3.01 4.58 -12.54
CA LEU A 26 -3.07 3.21 -12.04
C LEU A 26 -3.94 3.03 -10.77
N LEU A 27 -4.34 4.12 -10.10
CA LEU A 27 -5.05 4.07 -8.81
C LEU A 27 -6.50 4.56 -8.84
N LYS A 28 -7.04 4.97 -10.00
CA LYS A 28 -8.49 5.16 -10.14
C LYS A 28 -9.16 3.79 -10.23
N ARG A 29 -9.44 3.21 -9.07
CA ARG A 29 -10.28 2.01 -8.94
C ARG A 29 -11.67 2.36 -9.47
N ASN A 30 -12.15 1.58 -10.43
CA ASN A 30 -13.52 1.68 -10.95
C ASN A 30 -14.51 0.86 -10.12
N ILE A 31 -14.07 0.23 -9.03
CA ILE A 31 -14.97 -0.47 -8.12
C ILE A 31 -15.36 0.41 -6.94
N GLU A 32 -16.65 0.46 -6.66
CA GLU A 32 -17.23 1.23 -5.56
C GLU A 32 -18.14 0.35 -4.71
N PHE A 33 -18.00 0.48 -3.39
CA PHE A 33 -18.91 -0.10 -2.42
C PHE A 33 -20.17 0.77 -2.36
N ASP A 34 -21.30 0.18 -2.71
CA ASP A 34 -22.59 0.84 -2.71
C ASP A 34 -23.23 0.66 -1.33
N ALA A 35 -22.96 1.62 -0.44
CA ALA A 35 -23.47 1.58 0.93
C ALA A 35 -25.00 1.55 0.96
N GLU A 36 -25.66 2.27 0.05
CA GLU A 36 -27.11 2.29 -0.03
C GLU A 36 -27.63 0.89 -0.34
N LYS A 37 -27.10 0.20 -1.36
CA LYS A 37 -27.49 -1.19 -1.66
C LYS A 37 -27.15 -2.19 -0.55
N PHE A 38 -26.05 -1.99 0.17
CA PHE A 38 -25.69 -2.87 1.28
C PHE A 38 -26.73 -2.79 2.40
N TYR A 39 -27.13 -1.56 2.77
CA TYR A 39 -28.12 -1.34 3.83
C TYR A 39 -29.57 -1.45 3.35
N ASP A 40 -29.80 -1.48 2.03
CA ASP A 40 -31.14 -1.64 1.46
C ASP A 40 -31.75 -2.97 1.88
N ASN A 41 -33.03 -2.93 2.24
CA ASN A 41 -33.81 -4.07 2.73
C ASN A 41 -33.30 -4.74 4.03
N LEU A 42 -32.32 -4.17 4.75
CA LEU A 42 -32.00 -4.63 6.10
C LEU A 42 -33.09 -4.20 7.09
N SER A 43 -33.42 -5.04 8.06
CA SER A 43 -34.33 -4.64 9.14
C SER A 43 -33.67 -3.68 10.11
N LYS A 44 -34.48 -2.91 10.83
CA LYS A 44 -34.00 -2.00 11.88
C LYS A 44 -33.21 -2.75 12.95
N GLU A 45 -33.68 -3.94 13.33
CA GLU A 45 -33.04 -4.79 14.33
C GLU A 45 -31.64 -5.26 13.87
N CYS A 46 -31.47 -5.58 12.59
CA CYS A 46 -30.15 -5.90 12.05
C CYS A 46 -29.22 -4.68 12.10
N ILE A 47 -29.70 -3.50 11.68
CA ILE A 47 -28.89 -2.28 11.72
C ILE A 47 -28.44 -1.97 13.17
N GLU A 48 -29.35 -2.12 14.14
CA GLU A 48 -29.06 -1.94 15.57
C GLU A 48 -28.08 -3.00 16.10
N GLU A 49 -28.24 -4.28 15.73
CA GLU A 49 -27.27 -5.35 16.06
C GLU A 49 -25.87 -4.99 15.54
N ASN A 50 -25.78 -4.57 14.28
CA ASN A 50 -24.52 -4.22 13.66
C ASN A 50 -23.84 -3.01 14.33
N GLN A 51 -24.60 -1.95 14.62
CA GLN A 51 -24.07 -0.73 15.23
C GLN A 51 -23.61 -0.94 16.68
N ASN A 52 -24.32 -1.78 17.43
CA ASN A 52 -24.00 -2.05 18.83
C ASN A 52 -23.05 -3.25 19.01
N SER A 53 -22.71 -3.96 17.93
CA SER A 53 -21.81 -5.10 17.98
C SER A 53 -20.39 -4.70 18.37
N GLU A 54 -19.82 -5.37 19.38
CA GLU A 54 -18.40 -5.25 19.71
C GLU A 54 -17.51 -5.66 18.53
N ILE A 55 -17.95 -6.63 17.72
CA ILE A 55 -17.22 -7.08 16.53
C ILE A 55 -17.16 -5.97 15.49
N SER A 56 -18.28 -5.31 15.17
CA SER A 56 -18.29 -4.21 14.20
C SER A 56 -17.43 -3.04 14.66
N ASN A 57 -17.52 -2.70 15.95
CA ASN A 57 -16.83 -1.53 16.50
C ASN A 57 -15.32 -1.72 16.69
N ASN A 58 -14.86 -2.96 16.89
CA ASN A 58 -13.46 -3.26 17.22
C ASN A 58 -12.71 -4.04 16.13
N CYS A 59 -13.40 -4.95 15.44
CA CYS A 59 -12.80 -5.91 14.51
C CYS A 59 -13.13 -5.63 13.04
N ILE A 60 -14.11 -4.78 12.76
CA ILE A 60 -14.40 -4.31 11.39
C ILE A 60 -14.43 -2.77 11.38
N PRO A 61 -13.43 -2.08 11.98
CA PRO A 61 -13.53 -0.65 12.18
C PRO A 61 -13.24 0.12 10.89
N SER A 62 -13.80 1.33 10.80
CA SER A 62 -13.26 2.35 9.89
C SER A 62 -12.00 2.97 10.52
N ILE A 63 -10.86 2.81 9.84
CA ILE A 63 -9.57 3.32 10.32
C ILE A 63 -9.30 4.70 9.69
N THR A 64 -8.98 5.66 10.56
CA THR A 64 -8.64 7.04 10.21
C THR A 64 -7.34 7.46 10.88
N LEU A 65 -6.77 8.59 10.48
CA LEU A 65 -5.57 9.13 11.11
C LEU A 65 -5.75 9.44 12.61
N SER A 66 -6.97 9.77 13.05
CA SER A 66 -7.22 10.09 14.45
C SER A 66 -7.39 8.86 15.32
N ASN A 67 -7.78 7.70 14.76
CA ASN A 67 -8.13 6.51 15.54
C ASN A 67 -7.23 5.29 15.30
N TYR A 68 -6.30 5.32 14.33
CA TYR A 68 -5.57 4.11 13.92
C TYR A 68 -4.84 3.42 15.07
N LYS A 69 -4.26 4.14 16.04
CA LYS A 69 -3.55 3.50 17.16
C LYS A 69 -4.47 2.62 17.98
N GLU A 70 -5.65 3.13 18.32
CA GLU A 70 -6.66 2.39 19.09
C GLU A 70 -7.25 1.24 18.26
N LYS A 71 -7.66 1.51 17.01
CA LYS A 71 -8.30 0.50 16.17
C LYS A 71 -7.34 -0.61 15.75
N CYS A 72 -6.08 -0.28 15.47
CA CYS A 72 -5.06 -1.30 15.18
C CYS A 72 -4.68 -2.13 16.40
N ALA A 73 -4.70 -1.56 17.61
CA ALA A 73 -4.57 -2.36 18.84
C ALA A 73 -5.77 -3.30 19.01
N SER A 74 -6.98 -2.81 18.73
CA SER A 74 -8.22 -3.59 18.81
C SER A 74 -8.22 -4.76 17.83
N ILE A 75 -7.81 -4.55 16.58
CA ILE A 75 -7.68 -5.60 15.55
C ILE A 75 -6.73 -6.73 15.98
N LYS A 76 -5.70 -6.42 16.76
CA LYS A 76 -4.72 -7.40 17.30
C LYS A 76 -5.18 -8.05 18.60
N SER A 77 -6.32 -7.65 19.17
CA SER A 77 -6.86 -8.21 20.41
C SER A 77 -7.31 -9.67 20.22
N GLU A 78 -7.38 -10.41 21.34
CA GLU A 78 -7.88 -11.78 21.36
C GLU A 78 -9.31 -11.89 20.80
N LEU A 79 -10.18 -10.91 21.08
CA LEU A 79 -11.54 -10.84 20.55
C LEU A 79 -11.54 -10.88 19.01
N CYS A 80 -10.76 -9.99 18.39
CA CYS A 80 -10.74 -9.91 16.93
C CYS A 80 -9.99 -11.06 16.28
N GLN A 81 -8.91 -11.56 16.89
CA GLN A 81 -8.23 -12.76 16.39
C GLN A 81 -9.13 -14.01 16.47
N THR A 82 -9.94 -14.13 17.53
CA THR A 82 -10.94 -15.21 17.64
C THR A 82 -11.98 -15.09 16.54
N PHE A 83 -12.54 -13.89 16.34
CA PHE A 83 -13.48 -13.61 15.27
C PHE A 83 -12.90 -13.96 13.89
N TYR A 84 -11.70 -13.48 13.57
CA TYR A 84 -11.06 -13.69 12.25
C TYR A 84 -10.69 -15.13 11.93
N ASN A 85 -10.54 -15.97 12.95
CA ASN A 85 -10.18 -17.37 12.78
C ASN A 85 -11.40 -18.28 12.87
N ASP A 86 -12.60 -17.72 13.09
CA ASP A 86 -13.82 -18.51 13.16
C ASP A 86 -14.34 -18.87 11.75
N PRO A 87 -14.60 -20.16 11.47
CA PRO A 87 -15.13 -20.57 10.17
C PRO A 87 -16.58 -20.13 9.93
N ASN A 88 -17.31 -19.73 10.97
CA ASN A 88 -18.70 -19.27 10.91
C ASN A 88 -18.86 -17.85 11.49
N LEU A 89 -18.38 -16.87 10.73
CA LEU A 89 -18.47 -15.44 11.09
C LEU A 89 -19.91 -14.93 11.28
N THR A 90 -20.89 -15.57 10.62
CA THR A 90 -22.29 -15.15 10.72
C THR A 90 -22.89 -15.35 12.11
N LYS A 91 -22.30 -16.22 12.94
CA LYS A 91 -22.78 -16.45 14.31
C LYS A 91 -22.66 -15.22 15.22
N TYR A 92 -21.80 -14.27 14.87
CA TYR A 92 -21.61 -13.01 15.59
C TYR A 92 -22.70 -11.97 15.26
N TYR A 93 -23.55 -12.27 14.29
CA TYR A 93 -24.63 -11.41 13.82
C TYR A 93 -25.91 -12.25 13.59
N PRO A 94 -26.49 -12.86 14.63
CA PRO A 94 -27.61 -13.78 14.48
C PRO A 94 -28.84 -13.16 13.80
N ILE A 95 -29.09 -11.87 13.97
CA ILE A 95 -30.20 -11.18 13.28
C ILE A 95 -29.79 -10.87 11.83
N CYS A 96 -28.65 -10.22 11.61
CA CYS A 96 -28.22 -9.83 10.27
C CYS A 96 -27.86 -11.01 9.35
N SER A 97 -27.46 -12.16 9.92
CA SER A 97 -27.12 -13.37 9.15
C SER A 97 -28.28 -13.92 8.31
N GLN A 98 -29.51 -13.48 8.57
CA GLN A 98 -30.69 -13.84 7.80
C GLN A 98 -30.70 -13.15 6.42
N PHE A 99 -30.02 -12.01 6.29
CA PHE A 99 -29.98 -11.21 5.07
C PHE A 99 -28.88 -11.69 4.11
N PRO A 100 -29.16 -11.78 2.78
CA PRO A 100 -28.18 -12.23 1.79
C PRO A 100 -26.87 -11.43 1.81
N GLN A 101 -26.95 -10.11 2.01
CA GLN A 101 -25.79 -9.21 2.00
C GLN A 101 -24.75 -9.62 3.05
N TYR A 102 -25.18 -10.04 4.24
CA TYR A 102 -24.28 -10.51 5.30
C TYR A 102 -23.67 -11.88 4.98
N LYS A 103 -24.41 -12.74 4.28
CA LYS A 103 -23.88 -14.03 3.81
C LYS A 103 -22.80 -13.83 2.75
N GLU A 104 -23.00 -12.89 1.82
CA GLU A 104 -22.02 -12.50 0.81
C GLU A 104 -20.80 -11.83 1.45
N TYR A 105 -21.02 -10.86 2.34
CA TYR A 105 -19.97 -10.11 3.03
C TYR A 105 -19.05 -11.02 3.86
N PHE A 106 -19.61 -12.03 4.52
CA PHE A 106 -18.86 -12.99 5.34
C PHE A 106 -18.40 -14.25 4.60
N GLN A 107 -18.45 -14.27 3.26
CA GLN A 107 -17.78 -15.31 2.50
C GLN A 107 -16.28 -15.30 2.80
N PRO A 108 -15.61 -16.47 2.91
CA PRO A 108 -14.20 -16.53 3.31
C PRO A 108 -13.26 -15.68 2.45
N SER A 109 -13.43 -15.66 1.13
CA SER A 109 -12.59 -14.87 0.21
C SER A 109 -12.73 -13.36 0.44
N ILE A 110 -13.97 -12.90 0.60
CA ILE A 110 -14.34 -11.50 0.85
C ILE A 110 -13.85 -11.05 2.22
N PHE A 111 -14.12 -11.84 3.24
CA PHE A 111 -13.71 -11.51 4.59
C PHE A 111 -12.19 -11.49 4.72
N ASN A 112 -11.49 -12.46 4.12
CA ASN A 112 -10.03 -12.47 4.09
C ASN A 112 -9.46 -11.25 3.35
N PHE A 113 -10.14 -10.78 2.29
CA PHE A 113 -9.77 -9.53 1.62
C PHE A 113 -9.84 -8.34 2.58
N PHE A 114 -10.94 -8.17 3.31
CA PHE A 114 -11.07 -7.08 4.28
C PHE A 114 -10.06 -7.21 5.44
N LYS A 115 -9.87 -8.41 5.99
CA LYS A 115 -8.88 -8.70 7.03
C LYS A 115 -7.47 -8.27 6.60
N GLN A 116 -7.04 -8.64 5.40
CA GLN A 116 -5.74 -8.24 4.86
C GLN A 116 -5.63 -6.73 4.69
N ASN A 117 -6.72 -6.06 4.29
CA ASN A 117 -6.75 -4.60 4.23
C ASN A 117 -6.58 -3.98 5.61
N TYR A 118 -7.25 -4.49 6.65
CA TYR A 118 -7.07 -4.01 8.03
C TYR A 118 -5.64 -4.24 8.55
N GLU A 119 -5.03 -5.39 8.24
CA GLU A 119 -3.64 -5.66 8.60
C GLU A 119 -2.67 -4.69 7.91
N LEU A 120 -2.90 -4.42 6.62
CA LEU A 120 -2.13 -3.46 5.84
C LEU A 120 -2.29 -2.04 6.39
N ASP A 121 -3.50 -1.73 6.84
CA ASP A 121 -3.87 -0.46 7.46
C ASP A 121 -3.32 -0.30 8.88
N CYS A 122 -2.61 -1.29 9.40
CA CYS A 122 -2.03 -1.26 10.74
C CYS A 122 -0.52 -1.45 10.75
N LEU A 123 0.12 -1.32 9.59
CA LEU A 123 1.58 -1.39 9.49
C LEU A 123 2.23 -0.12 10.03
N THR A 124 3.24 -0.33 10.88
CA THR A 124 4.08 0.73 11.43
C THR A 124 5.55 0.50 11.11
N ASP A 125 6.29 1.60 11.04
CA ASP A 125 7.75 1.62 10.91
C ASP A 125 8.45 1.19 12.21
N GLU A 126 9.77 1.30 12.23
CA GLU A 126 10.63 0.97 13.37
C GLU A 126 10.38 1.86 14.59
N ASN A 127 9.74 3.02 14.42
CA ASN A 127 9.47 4.03 15.44
C ASN A 127 7.98 4.09 15.81
N ASP A 128 7.20 3.07 15.45
CA ASP A 128 5.76 2.98 15.65
C ASP A 128 4.92 4.09 14.99
N ASN A 129 5.45 4.72 13.93
CA ASN A 129 4.69 5.60 13.04
C ASN A 129 4.05 4.78 11.91
N LEU A 130 2.94 5.27 11.35
CA LEU A 130 2.31 4.59 10.21
C LEU A 130 3.24 4.49 9.00
N CYS A 131 3.21 3.33 8.35
CA CYS A 131 3.95 3.15 7.11
C CYS A 131 3.47 4.12 6.03
N PRO A 132 4.38 4.72 5.23
CA PRO A 132 4.03 5.70 4.21
C PRO A 132 2.97 5.20 3.20
N TYR A 133 3.02 3.93 2.82
CA TYR A 133 2.03 3.33 1.93
C TYR A 133 0.61 3.42 2.51
N PHE A 134 0.45 3.12 3.79
CA PHE A 134 -0.84 3.20 4.46
C PHE A 134 -1.27 4.65 4.73
N LEU A 135 -0.34 5.50 5.16
CA LEU A 135 -0.60 6.93 5.35
C LEU A 135 -1.22 7.54 4.08
N PHE A 136 -0.68 7.18 2.91
CA PHE A 136 -1.25 7.55 1.61
C PHE A 136 -2.70 7.04 1.44
N ARG A 137 -2.98 5.77 1.78
CA ARG A 137 -4.33 5.18 1.66
C ARG A 137 -5.38 5.93 2.50
N ILE A 138 -5.08 6.26 3.76
CA ILE A 138 -6.06 6.99 4.61
C ILE A 138 -6.25 8.41 4.11
N THR A 139 -5.15 9.11 3.83
CA THR A 139 -5.19 10.54 3.51
C THR A 139 -5.69 10.83 2.11
N LYS A 140 -5.67 9.83 1.23
CA LYS A 140 -5.84 10.00 -0.23
C LYS A 140 -4.92 11.11 -0.76
N GLY A 141 -3.71 11.19 -0.16
CA GLY A 141 -2.73 12.24 -0.42
C GLY A 141 -2.03 12.08 -1.76
N ASP A 142 -0.91 12.79 -1.94
CA ASP A 142 -0.10 12.64 -3.15
C ASP A 142 0.54 11.25 -3.21
N THR A 143 0.44 10.61 -4.37
CA THR A 143 1.09 9.33 -4.70
C THR A 143 2.61 9.47 -4.87
N SER A 144 3.11 10.68 -5.08
CA SER A 144 4.53 10.91 -5.39
C SER A 144 5.42 10.51 -4.21
N GLY A 145 6.43 9.68 -4.49
CA GLY A 145 7.40 9.23 -3.48
C GLY A 145 6.85 8.31 -2.38
N VAL A 146 5.59 7.87 -2.43
CA VAL A 146 5.01 6.99 -1.39
C VAL A 146 5.80 5.69 -1.26
N LEU A 147 6.14 5.05 -2.38
CA LEU A 147 6.91 3.82 -2.40
C LEU A 147 8.36 4.04 -1.95
N GLU A 148 9.00 5.11 -2.44
CA GLU A 148 10.35 5.50 -2.03
C GLU A 148 10.42 5.74 -0.50
N ASN A 149 9.42 6.43 0.06
CA ASN A 149 9.35 6.65 1.49
C ASN A 149 9.09 5.35 2.26
N ASN A 150 8.27 4.44 1.73
CA ASN A 150 8.05 3.13 2.32
C ASN A 150 9.36 2.32 2.37
N CYS A 151 10.17 2.38 1.30
CA CYS A 151 11.50 1.78 1.18
C CYS A 151 12.52 2.27 2.20
N LYS A 152 12.28 3.41 2.87
CA LYS A 152 13.18 3.90 3.93
C LYS A 152 13.04 3.11 5.23
N SER A 153 11.93 2.40 5.42
CA SER A 153 11.68 1.53 6.57
C SER A 153 11.72 0.08 6.13
N LYS A 154 12.64 -0.69 6.72
CA LYS A 154 12.76 -2.13 6.45
C LYS A 154 11.51 -2.85 6.94
N LYS A 155 11.03 -2.51 8.14
CA LYS A 155 9.81 -3.10 8.73
C LYS A 155 8.59 -2.83 7.86
N CYS A 156 8.40 -1.61 7.37
CA CYS A 156 7.30 -1.30 6.45
C CYS A 156 7.42 -2.05 5.14
N THR A 157 8.62 -2.08 4.55
CA THR A 157 8.86 -2.74 3.26
C THR A 157 8.59 -4.24 3.35
N GLU A 158 9.21 -4.94 4.30
CA GLU A 158 9.07 -6.38 4.47
C GLU A 158 7.63 -6.78 4.86
N SER A 159 6.99 -6.01 5.74
CA SER A 159 5.61 -6.30 6.16
C SER A 159 4.61 -6.05 5.02
N THR A 160 4.81 -4.99 4.23
CA THR A 160 3.96 -4.72 3.06
C THR A 160 4.11 -5.82 2.02
N ILE A 161 5.34 -6.23 1.68
CA ILE A 161 5.59 -7.37 0.77
C ILE A 161 4.88 -8.63 1.27
N LYS A 162 5.02 -8.95 2.55
CA LYS A 162 4.40 -10.14 3.15
C LYS A 162 2.88 -10.14 2.98
N LEU A 163 2.22 -9.01 3.21
CA LEU A 163 0.76 -8.91 3.06
C LEU A 163 0.33 -8.96 1.60
N LEU A 164 1.04 -8.24 0.70
CA LEU A 164 0.72 -8.25 -0.72
C LEU A 164 0.85 -9.64 -1.34
N LYS A 165 1.83 -10.45 -0.92
CA LYS A 165 2.00 -11.84 -1.38
C LYS A 165 0.83 -12.76 -1.01
N ASN A 166 0.04 -12.39 0.00
CA ASN A 166 -1.12 -13.17 0.42
C ASN A 166 -2.41 -12.75 -0.31
N ILE A 167 -2.37 -11.70 -1.13
CA ILE A 167 -3.51 -11.28 -1.92
C ILE A 167 -3.67 -12.25 -3.10
N ASN A 168 -4.84 -12.88 -3.19
CA ASN A 168 -5.21 -13.75 -4.31
C ASN A 168 -6.11 -12.97 -5.29
N ILE A 169 -5.84 -13.10 -6.60
CA ILE A 169 -6.65 -12.52 -7.67
C ILE A 169 -8.14 -12.89 -7.56
N ASP A 170 -8.46 -14.10 -7.07
CA ASP A 170 -9.83 -14.57 -6.86
C ASP A 170 -10.61 -13.72 -5.86
N GLN A 171 -9.92 -13.06 -4.92
CA GLN A 171 -10.56 -12.17 -3.95
C GLN A 171 -11.11 -10.91 -4.62
N PHE A 172 -10.44 -10.41 -5.67
CA PHE A 172 -10.91 -9.27 -6.45
C PHE A 172 -12.16 -9.63 -7.23
N ALA A 173 -12.16 -10.78 -7.91
CA ALA A 173 -13.33 -11.28 -8.63
C ALA A 173 -14.50 -11.55 -7.67
N ALA A 174 -14.24 -12.12 -6.50
CA ALA A 174 -15.28 -12.30 -5.48
C ALA A 174 -15.86 -10.94 -5.05
N TYR A 175 -15.00 -9.95 -4.79
CA TYR A 175 -15.43 -8.61 -4.38
C TYR A 175 -16.24 -7.88 -5.46
N GLU A 176 -15.90 -8.02 -6.74
CA GLU A 176 -16.69 -7.46 -7.86
C GLU A 176 -18.10 -8.04 -7.95
N ASN A 177 -18.25 -9.32 -7.61
CA ASN A 177 -19.49 -10.07 -7.77
C ASN A 177 -20.47 -9.88 -6.59
N LEU A 178 -20.16 -9.04 -5.60
CA LEU A 178 -21.07 -8.75 -4.50
C LEU A 178 -22.29 -7.97 -5.00
N SER A 179 -23.46 -8.23 -4.44
CA SER A 179 -24.71 -7.57 -4.82
C SER A 179 -24.70 -6.06 -4.55
N PHE A 180 -23.77 -5.60 -3.70
CA PHE A 180 -23.61 -4.23 -3.22
C PHE A 180 -22.28 -3.59 -3.67
N THR A 181 -21.66 -4.13 -4.71
CA THR A 181 -20.54 -3.48 -5.41
C THR A 181 -20.93 -3.12 -6.83
N SER A 182 -20.25 -2.12 -7.39
CA SER A 182 -20.42 -1.76 -8.80
C SER A 182 -19.08 -1.53 -9.47
N GLY A 183 -19.02 -1.79 -10.77
CA GLY A 183 -17.80 -1.63 -11.59
C GLY A 183 -16.96 -2.89 -11.67
N SER A 184 -15.70 -2.72 -12.06
CA SER A 184 -14.71 -3.82 -12.19
C SER A 184 -13.29 -3.28 -12.00
N PHE A 185 -12.39 -4.15 -11.54
CA PHE A 185 -10.96 -3.98 -11.51
C PHE A 185 -10.41 -4.06 -12.94
N SER A 186 -9.54 -3.10 -13.25
CA SER A 186 -8.76 -3.18 -14.49
C SER A 186 -7.67 -4.25 -14.36
N TYR A 187 -7.17 -4.75 -15.48
CA TYR A 187 -6.04 -5.69 -15.48
C TYR A 187 -4.84 -5.13 -14.70
N GLU A 188 -4.56 -3.85 -14.85
CA GLU A 188 -3.49 -3.17 -14.13
C GLU A 188 -3.70 -3.20 -12.62
N SER A 189 -4.95 -3.05 -12.16
CA SER A 189 -5.31 -3.14 -10.73
C SER A 189 -5.04 -4.54 -10.17
N LEU A 190 -5.31 -5.58 -10.96
CA LEU A 190 -5.08 -6.98 -10.58
C LEU A 190 -3.57 -7.31 -10.48
N THR A 191 -2.75 -6.69 -11.34
CA THR A 191 -1.27 -6.85 -11.33
C THR A 191 -0.53 -5.87 -10.41
N LEU A 192 -1.26 -4.95 -9.76
CA LEU A 192 -0.67 -3.93 -8.89
C LEU A 192 0.09 -4.54 -7.70
N PRO A 193 -0.40 -5.57 -6.99
CA PRO A 193 0.36 -6.19 -5.91
C PRO A 193 1.74 -6.69 -6.37
N ASP A 194 1.81 -7.39 -7.50
CA ASP A 194 3.07 -7.90 -8.05
C ASP A 194 4.03 -6.78 -8.44
N THR A 195 3.50 -5.71 -9.05
CA THR A 195 4.29 -4.52 -9.40
C THR A 195 4.88 -3.87 -8.14
N LEU A 196 4.06 -3.71 -7.10
CA LEU A 196 4.49 -3.14 -5.83
C LEU A 196 5.54 -4.01 -5.13
N ILE A 197 5.34 -5.33 -5.12
CA ILE A 197 6.31 -6.29 -4.59
C ILE A 197 7.64 -6.17 -5.35
N SER A 198 7.60 -6.17 -6.68
CA SER A 198 8.81 -6.06 -7.51
C SER A 198 9.60 -4.77 -7.24
N ILE A 199 8.91 -3.65 -7.05
CA ILE A 199 9.56 -2.37 -6.69
C ILE A 199 10.19 -2.48 -5.31
N MET A 200 9.46 -3.01 -4.32
CA MET A 200 9.94 -3.12 -2.94
C MET A 200 11.05 -4.16 -2.75
N GLU A 201 11.12 -5.18 -3.60
CA GLU A 201 12.18 -6.19 -3.60
C GLU A 201 13.44 -5.77 -4.38
N SER A 202 13.37 -4.65 -5.10
CA SER A 202 14.51 -4.14 -5.87
C SER A 202 15.71 -3.77 -4.98
N ASP A 203 16.91 -3.85 -5.54
CA ASP A 203 18.14 -3.43 -4.85
C ASP A 203 18.12 -1.94 -4.51
N GLU A 204 17.44 -1.14 -5.33
CA GLU A 204 17.22 0.29 -5.08
C GLU A 204 16.44 0.49 -3.77
N CYS A 205 15.27 -0.13 -3.62
CA CYS A 205 14.48 -0.04 -2.39
C CYS A 205 15.25 -0.56 -1.18
N LYS A 206 15.90 -1.72 -1.31
CA LYS A 206 16.70 -2.32 -0.22
C LYS A 206 17.87 -1.44 0.21
N SER A 207 18.48 -0.69 -0.70
CA SER A 207 19.57 0.24 -0.39
C SER A 207 19.10 1.47 0.37
N MET A 208 17.81 1.79 0.31
CA MET A 208 17.20 2.93 1.00
C MET A 208 16.80 2.64 2.44
N HIS A 209 16.73 1.37 2.85
CA HIS A 209 16.45 1.01 4.24
C HIS A 209 17.39 1.82 5.15
N SER A 210 16.80 2.66 5.99
CA SER A 210 17.54 3.67 6.74
C SER A 210 18.72 3.01 7.45
N ASN A 211 19.92 3.44 7.08
CA ASN A 211 21.20 3.03 7.65
C ASN A 211 21.36 3.62 9.07
N ASN A 212 20.34 3.49 9.92
CA ASN A 212 20.26 4.07 11.26
C ASN A 212 21.24 3.43 12.26
N ASN A 213 22.10 2.51 11.82
CA ASN A 213 23.16 1.93 12.64
C ASN A 213 24.46 2.75 12.68
N ASN A 214 24.55 3.93 12.07
CA ASN A 214 25.78 4.73 12.05
C ASN A 214 25.77 6.02 12.89
N ASN A 215 24.90 6.14 13.90
CA ASN A 215 25.00 7.21 14.91
C ASN A 215 25.37 6.69 16.29
N ASN A 216 26.43 5.87 16.36
CA ASN A 216 27.18 5.66 17.60
C ASN A 216 28.68 5.52 17.34
N SER A 217 29.23 6.35 16.44
CA SER A 217 30.66 6.59 16.41
C SER A 217 30.96 7.72 17.41
N ASN A 218 31.57 7.31 18.52
CA ASN A 218 32.16 8.15 19.55
C ASN A 218 32.61 9.52 19.03
N ASN A 219 32.05 10.56 19.64
CA ASN A 219 32.71 11.85 19.76
C ASN A 219 34.05 11.63 20.48
N ASN A 220 35.13 11.61 19.73
CA ASN A 220 36.43 12.08 20.20
C ASN A 220 37.20 12.64 19.00
N ASN A 221 37.25 13.97 18.97
CA ASN A 221 38.33 14.82 18.48
C ASN A 221 39.35 14.18 17.53
N ASN A 222 39.32 14.60 16.27
CA ASN A 222 40.35 15.51 15.75
C ASN A 222 40.07 15.88 14.29
N ASP A 223 40.22 17.16 14.00
CA ASP A 223 40.27 17.73 12.67
C ASP A 223 41.16 16.91 11.73
N THR A 224 40.59 16.48 10.62
CA THR A 224 41.30 16.37 9.34
C THR A 224 40.27 16.48 8.22
N SER A 225 40.58 17.32 7.24
CA SER A 225 39.76 17.67 6.10
C SER A 225 39.29 16.44 5.32
N ASN A 226 38.02 16.06 5.50
CA ASN A 226 37.36 15.05 4.68
C ASN A 226 37.10 15.62 3.27
N ALA A 227 38.09 15.49 2.39
CA ALA A 227 37.86 15.53 0.96
C ALA A 227 36.90 14.39 0.61
N LYS A 228 35.68 14.73 0.19
CA LYS A 228 34.75 13.78 -0.43
C LYS A 228 35.43 13.24 -1.68
N SER A 229 36.00 12.03 -1.62
CA SER A 229 36.37 11.30 -2.83
C SER A 229 35.08 10.91 -3.54
N ILE A 230 34.66 11.73 -4.49
CA ILE A 230 33.62 11.34 -5.44
C ILE A 230 34.22 10.19 -6.24
N LYS A 231 33.73 8.96 -6.02
CA LYS A 231 33.97 7.84 -6.92
C LYS A 231 33.30 8.21 -8.25
N ILE A 232 34.06 8.85 -9.13
CA ILE A 232 33.64 9.11 -10.50
C ILE A 232 33.58 7.74 -11.17
N ASN A 233 32.36 7.28 -11.45
CA ASN A 233 32.13 6.08 -12.22
C ASN A 233 32.71 6.30 -13.62
N ASN A 234 33.69 5.49 -14.04
CA ASN A 234 34.41 5.67 -15.31
C ASN A 234 33.46 5.73 -16.53
N ASN A 235 32.24 5.19 -16.41
CA ASN A 235 31.20 5.29 -17.43
C ASN A 235 30.74 6.74 -17.69
N ILE A 236 30.70 7.61 -16.67
CA ILE A 236 30.30 9.02 -16.83
C ILE A 236 31.39 9.79 -17.60
N LEU A 237 32.66 9.48 -17.34
CA LEU A 237 33.80 10.08 -18.05
C LEU A 237 33.80 9.67 -19.52
N LEU A 238 33.49 8.40 -19.81
CA LEU A 238 33.37 7.87 -21.18
C LEU A 238 32.22 8.54 -21.94
N ILE A 239 31.07 8.74 -21.29
CA ILE A 239 29.90 9.41 -21.88
C ILE A 239 30.21 10.89 -22.18
N MET A 240 30.88 11.60 -21.27
CA MET A 240 31.33 12.97 -21.50
C MET A 240 32.32 13.09 -22.67
N LEU A 241 33.26 12.13 -22.80
CA LEU A 241 34.21 12.07 -23.90
C LEU A 241 33.52 11.80 -25.24
N ILE A 242 32.54 10.90 -25.27
CA ILE A 242 31.74 10.62 -26.47
C ILE A 242 30.91 11.85 -26.86
N LEU A 243 30.31 12.55 -25.90
CA LEU A 243 29.56 13.77 -26.16
C LEU A 243 30.46 14.88 -26.75
N LEU A 244 31.67 15.06 -26.24
CA LEU A 244 32.62 16.04 -26.78
C LEU A 244 33.01 15.76 -28.24
N ILE A 245 33.08 14.49 -28.66
CA ILE A 245 33.34 14.10 -30.06
C ILE A 245 32.13 14.41 -30.97
N PHE A 246 30.92 14.45 -30.44
CA PHE A 246 29.71 14.77 -31.23
C PHE A 246 29.41 16.28 -31.34
N PHE A 247 30.03 17.11 -30.50
CA PHE A 247 29.83 18.57 -30.47
C PHE A 247 30.98 19.38 -31.07
N TYR A 248 32.06 18.73 -31.51
CA TYR A 248 33.16 19.32 -32.29
C TYR A 248 33.16 18.71 -33.70
#